data_AF-A0A850DTT5-F1
#
_entry.id   AF-A0A850DTT5-F1
#
_cell.length_a   1.000
_cell.length_b   1.000
_cell.length_c   1.000
_cell.angle_alpha   90.00
_cell.angle_beta   90.00
_cell.angle_gamma   90.00
#
_symmetry.space_group_name_H-M   'P 1'
#
loop_
_entity.id
_entity.type
_entity.pdbx_description
1 polymer ?
#
loop_
_entity_poly.entity_id
_entity_poly.type
_entity_poly.pdbx_seq_one_letter_code
_entity_poly.pdbx_strand_id
1 'polypeptide(L)'
;MTSSTNTHPSTFVRWPREIAAAVTLRAACAALVAPEHPEDALDPRRAIVVTTACGALATRFALVAFIAARDTPTPRSVRSFDPFRDPTPPALTGTGPAPDRVRLRVAGDRCASAWRHWRAERPGGVDDAIGAAGALALAAWCSWALGSPARALVRAQHALDTWADDPLAALVARSVRAGNGPSWSTDHTGRTGSSTVG
;
A
#
# COMPACT_ATOMS: atom_id res chain seq x y z
N MET A 1 34.31 -36.45 -26.67
CA MET A 1 34.44 -35.77 -25.37
C MET A 1 33.64 -34.48 -25.43
N THR A 2 32.42 -34.51 -24.92
CA THR A 2 31.55 -33.32 -24.80
C THR A 2 31.49 -32.96 -23.32
N SER A 3 32.33 -32.01 -22.90
CA SER A 3 32.26 -31.43 -21.56
C SER A 3 31.11 -30.43 -21.54
N SER A 4 29.97 -30.86 -21.00
CA SER A 4 28.87 -29.97 -20.63
C SER A 4 29.24 -29.27 -19.34
N THR A 5 29.70 -28.02 -19.42
CA THR A 5 29.88 -27.15 -18.25
C THR A 5 28.49 -26.85 -17.67
N ASN A 6 28.11 -27.63 -16.66
CA ASN A 6 26.91 -27.38 -15.84
C ASN A 6 27.17 -26.13 -15.00
N THR A 7 26.87 -24.96 -15.55
CA THR A 7 26.84 -23.71 -14.80
C THR A 7 25.60 -23.74 -13.92
N HIS A 8 25.75 -24.21 -12.68
CA HIS A 8 24.70 -24.07 -11.67
C HIS A 8 24.36 -22.59 -11.51
N PRO A 9 23.11 -22.14 -11.73
CA PRO A 9 22.72 -20.78 -11.40
C PRO A 9 22.86 -20.60 -9.89
N SER A 10 23.65 -19.62 -9.50
CA SER A 10 23.95 -19.29 -8.11
C SER A 10 22.65 -19.00 -7.35
N THR A 11 22.40 -19.79 -6.30
CA THR A 11 21.27 -19.71 -5.37
C THR A 11 21.24 -18.46 -4.48
N PHE A 12 22.04 -17.43 -4.78
CA PHE A 12 22.42 -16.44 -3.78
C PHE A 12 21.43 -15.29 -3.55
N VAL A 13 20.41 -15.06 -4.39
CA VAL A 13 19.27 -14.20 -3.99
C VAL A 13 18.01 -14.62 -4.73
N ARG A 14 17.22 -15.53 -4.14
CA ARG A 14 15.96 -16.00 -4.75
C ARG A 14 14.84 -14.95 -4.70
N TRP A 15 14.97 -13.92 -3.85
CA TRP A 15 13.94 -12.90 -3.60
C TRP A 15 14.50 -11.47 -3.44
N PRO A 16 15.25 -10.92 -4.41
CA PRO A 16 15.87 -9.60 -4.27
C PRO A 16 14.82 -8.49 -4.03
N ARG A 17 13.67 -8.59 -4.71
CA ARG A 17 12.58 -7.63 -4.62
C ARG A 17 11.93 -7.62 -3.23
N GLU A 18 11.61 -8.77 -2.67
CA GLU A 18 11.00 -8.88 -1.34
C GLU A 18 11.89 -8.31 -0.25
N ILE A 19 13.20 -8.57 -0.34
CA ILE A 19 14.18 -8.01 0.59
C ILE A 19 14.25 -6.50 0.44
N ALA A 20 14.36 -5.98 -0.79
CA ALA A 20 14.38 -4.55 -1.06
C ALA A 20 13.12 -3.85 -0.56
N ALA A 21 11.94 -4.45 -0.79
CA ALA A 21 10.67 -3.94 -0.30
C ALA A 21 10.62 -3.91 1.23
N ALA A 22 11.07 -4.98 1.90
CA ALA A 22 11.07 -5.05 3.36
C ALA A 22 12.03 -4.03 4.00
N VAL A 23 13.23 -3.85 3.43
CA VAL A 23 14.23 -2.88 3.90
C VAL A 23 13.74 -1.44 3.70
N THR A 24 13.03 -1.15 2.61
CA THR A 24 12.53 0.20 2.30
C THR A 24 11.21 0.55 2.99
N LEU A 25 10.49 -0.43 3.55
CA LEU A 25 9.17 -0.27 4.14
C LEU A 25 9.03 0.93 5.08
N ARG A 26 9.95 1.07 6.05
CA ARG A 26 9.89 2.16 7.05
C ARG A 26 10.10 3.53 6.42
N ALA A 27 10.97 3.61 5.41
CA ALA A 27 11.20 4.84 4.66
C ALA A 27 9.97 5.19 3.80
N ALA A 28 9.29 4.19 3.23
CA ALA A 28 8.03 4.38 2.52
C ALA A 28 6.92 4.86 3.46
N CYS A 29 6.79 4.26 4.64
CA CYS A 29 5.87 4.74 5.69
C CYS A 29 6.10 6.22 6.00
N ALA A 30 7.36 6.63 6.20
CA ALA A 30 7.70 8.03 6.47
C ALA A 30 7.36 8.95 5.29
N ALA A 31 7.67 8.53 4.06
CA ALA A 31 7.36 9.29 2.86
C ALA A 31 5.84 9.50 2.68
N LEU A 32 5.02 8.50 3.01
CA LEU A 32 3.57 8.57 2.82
C LEU A 32 2.86 9.47 3.83
N VAL A 33 3.40 9.64 5.04
CA VAL A 33 2.76 10.43 6.12
C VAL A 33 3.54 11.66 6.56
N ALA A 34 4.63 12.01 5.86
CA ALA A 34 5.36 13.26 6.10
C ALA A 34 4.39 14.46 6.10
N PRO A 35 4.60 15.50 6.94
CA PRO A 35 3.78 16.70 6.93
C PRO A 35 3.64 17.26 5.50
N GLU A 36 2.48 17.81 5.18
CA GLU A 36 2.27 18.45 3.87
C GLU A 36 2.93 19.84 3.87
N HIS A 37 3.81 20.09 2.90
CA HIS A 37 4.07 21.45 2.43
C HIS A 37 3.36 21.69 1.10
N PRO A 38 2.85 22.91 0.84
CA PRO A 38 2.06 23.21 -0.37
C PRO A 38 2.78 22.90 -1.70
N GLU A 39 4.11 22.76 -1.67
CA GLU A 39 4.95 22.45 -2.82
C GLU A 39 5.38 20.96 -2.88
N ASP A 40 4.94 20.12 -1.94
CA ASP A 40 5.39 18.73 -1.79
C ASP A 40 4.75 17.77 -2.80
N ALA A 41 5.08 17.94 -4.08
CA ALA A 41 5.16 16.80 -4.96
C ALA A 41 6.10 15.75 -4.33
N LEU A 42 5.77 14.47 -4.44
CA LEU A 42 6.61 13.41 -3.89
C LEU A 42 7.96 13.41 -4.64
N ASP A 43 9.02 13.93 -4.02
CA ASP A 43 10.37 13.97 -4.58
C ASP A 43 10.78 12.59 -5.19
N PRO A 44 11.50 12.55 -6.33
CA PRO A 44 11.84 11.29 -7.02
C PRO A 44 12.47 10.22 -6.12
N ARG A 45 13.30 10.59 -5.14
CA ARG A 45 13.89 9.60 -4.21
C ARG A 45 12.83 8.97 -3.32
N ARG A 46 11.86 9.75 -2.85
CA ARG A 46 10.72 9.23 -2.08
C ARG A 46 9.79 8.40 -2.96
N ALA A 47 9.63 8.76 -4.24
CA ALA A 47 8.88 7.96 -5.20
C ALA A 47 9.49 6.56 -5.38
N ILE A 48 10.82 6.47 -5.58
CA ILE A 48 11.55 5.18 -5.68
C ILE A 48 11.36 4.33 -4.43
N VAL A 49 11.47 4.93 -3.25
CA VAL A 49 11.26 4.21 -1.99
C VAL A 49 9.84 3.65 -1.88
N VAL A 50 8.83 4.43 -2.28
CA VAL A 50 7.43 4.00 -2.26
C VAL A 50 7.18 2.87 -3.25
N THR A 51 7.64 2.98 -4.50
CA THR A 51 7.47 1.91 -5.50
C THR A 51 8.23 0.65 -5.11
N THR A 52 9.45 0.77 -4.59
CA THR A 52 10.25 -0.36 -4.09
C THR A 52 9.51 -1.09 -2.96
N ALA A 53 9.02 -0.35 -1.96
CA ALA A 53 8.26 -0.93 -0.86
C ALA A 53 6.95 -1.57 -1.34
N CYS A 54 6.30 -1.03 -2.37
CA CYS A 54 5.09 -1.61 -2.93
C CYS A 54 5.33 -2.85 -3.80
N GLY A 55 6.59 -3.15 -4.13
CA GLY A 55 6.98 -4.29 -4.95
C GLY A 55 6.58 -5.64 -4.34
N ALA A 56 6.44 -5.76 -3.02
CA ALA A 56 5.99 -6.99 -2.36
C ALA A 56 4.55 -6.87 -1.82
N LEU A 57 3.82 -7.99 -1.79
CA LEU A 57 2.46 -8.00 -1.24
C LEU A 57 2.45 -7.85 0.29
N ALA A 58 3.38 -8.51 0.97
CA ALA A 58 3.51 -8.45 2.42
C ALA A 58 3.72 -7.01 2.94
N THR A 59 4.57 -6.23 2.26
CA THR A 59 4.79 -4.83 2.60
C THR A 59 3.56 -3.96 2.31
N ARG A 60 2.79 -4.25 1.26
CA ARG A 60 1.51 -3.57 1.01
C ARG A 60 0.49 -3.80 2.12
N PHE A 61 0.43 -4.99 2.69
CA PHE A 61 -0.44 -5.27 3.85
C PHE A 61 -0.01 -4.46 5.07
N ALA A 62 1.30 -4.38 5.31
CA ALA A 62 1.85 -3.53 6.37
C ALA A 62 1.56 -2.04 6.13
N LEU A 63 1.66 -1.56 4.88
CA LEU A 63 1.34 -0.18 4.51
C LEU A 63 -0.16 0.12 4.70
N VAL A 64 -1.06 -0.78 4.28
CA VAL A 64 -2.50 -0.64 4.53
C VAL A 64 -2.81 -0.52 6.02
N ALA A 65 -2.25 -1.43 6.83
CA ALA A 65 -2.42 -1.38 8.28
C ALA A 65 -1.87 -0.08 8.87
N PHE A 66 -0.67 0.32 8.45
CA PHE A 66 0.00 1.55 8.91
C PHE A 66 -0.78 2.82 8.54
N ILE A 67 -1.29 2.92 7.31
CA ILE A 67 -2.02 4.12 6.85
C ILE A 67 -3.38 4.22 7.53
N ALA A 68 -4.07 3.09 7.72
CA ALA A 68 -5.39 3.02 8.35
C ALA A 68 -5.34 3.16 9.89
N ALA A 69 -4.19 2.94 10.50
CA ALA A 69 -4.02 2.92 11.95
C ALA A 69 -4.42 4.26 12.61
N ARG A 70 -5.43 4.22 13.48
CA ARG A 70 -5.99 5.38 14.19
C ARG A 70 -5.00 5.99 15.20
N ASP A 71 -4.15 5.16 15.80
CA ASP A 71 -3.14 5.54 16.79
C ASP A 71 -1.90 6.19 16.16
N THR A 72 -1.86 6.34 14.83
CA THR A 72 -0.79 7.01 14.09
C THR A 72 0.61 6.48 14.45
N PRO A 73 0.86 5.18 14.25
CA PRO A 73 2.12 4.55 14.62
C PRO A 73 3.30 5.25 13.95
N THR A 74 4.46 5.24 14.61
CA THR A 74 5.67 5.82 14.03
C THR A 74 6.15 4.99 12.84
N PRO A 75 6.66 5.59 11.75
CA PRO A 75 7.19 4.83 10.62
C PRO A 75 8.27 3.80 11.00
N ARG A 76 9.06 4.10 12.04
CA ARG A 76 10.14 3.23 12.51
C ARG A 76 9.66 1.95 13.19
N SER A 77 8.45 1.93 13.75
CA SER A 77 7.90 0.74 14.41
C SER A 77 7.27 -0.26 13.43
N VAL A 78 7.13 0.10 12.16
CA VAL A 78 6.52 -0.78 11.15
C VAL A 78 7.44 -1.95 10.81
N ARG A 79 6.84 -3.13 10.74
CA ARG A 79 7.44 -4.38 10.27
C ARG A 79 6.68 -4.89 9.04
N SER A 80 7.33 -5.69 8.20
CA SER A 80 6.64 -6.38 7.11
C SER A 80 5.63 -7.37 7.67
N PHE A 81 4.53 -7.56 6.94
CA PHE A 81 3.53 -8.59 7.24
C PHE A 81 4.14 -9.99 7.11
N ASP A 82 3.91 -10.84 8.11
CA ASP A 82 4.24 -12.26 8.07
C ASP A 82 2.96 -13.08 7.78
N PRO A 83 2.80 -13.68 6.58
CA PRO A 83 1.59 -14.39 6.21
C PRO A 83 1.30 -15.64 7.04
N PHE A 84 2.28 -16.15 7.81
CA PHE A 84 2.10 -17.33 8.66
C PHE A 84 1.73 -16.97 10.09
N ARG A 85 1.92 -15.70 10.50
CA ARG A 85 1.80 -15.29 11.91
C ARG A 85 0.90 -14.08 12.12
N ASP A 86 0.88 -13.16 11.18
CA ASP A 86 0.11 -11.93 11.30
C ASP A 86 -1.31 -12.14 10.77
N PRO A 87 -2.36 -11.69 11.49
CA PRO A 87 -3.71 -11.70 10.96
C PRO A 87 -3.84 -10.70 9.81
N THR A 88 -4.62 -11.04 8.79
CA THR A 88 -4.93 -10.12 7.68
C THR A 88 -5.50 -8.81 8.25
N PRO A 89 -4.95 -7.64 7.88
CA PRO A 89 -5.43 -6.37 8.40
C PRO A 89 -6.92 -6.14 8.09
N PRO A 90 -7.78 -5.84 9.07
CA PRO A 90 -9.21 -5.60 8.84
C PRO A 90 -9.46 -4.39 7.92
N ALA A 91 -8.51 -3.45 7.88
CA ALA A 91 -8.52 -2.31 6.97
C ALA A 91 -8.47 -2.70 5.49
N LEU A 92 -7.95 -3.89 5.16
CA LEU A 92 -7.93 -4.39 3.78
C LEU A 92 -9.35 -4.53 3.22
N THR A 93 -10.30 -4.92 4.06
CA THR A 93 -11.73 -5.07 3.75
C THR A 93 -12.58 -3.91 4.26
N GLY A 94 -11.96 -2.82 4.71
CA GLY A 94 -12.71 -1.61 5.05
C GLY A 94 -13.39 -1.69 6.42
N THR A 95 -12.88 -2.56 7.30
CA THR A 95 -13.44 -2.83 8.63
C THR A 95 -12.48 -2.40 9.74
N GLY A 96 -13.00 -2.20 10.93
CA GLY A 96 -12.27 -1.69 12.09
C GLY A 96 -12.44 -0.18 12.30
N PRO A 97 -11.65 0.44 13.20
CA PRO A 97 -11.80 1.84 13.57
C PRO A 97 -11.68 2.79 12.37
N ALA A 98 -12.48 3.86 12.37
CA ALA A 98 -12.38 4.90 11.36
C ALA A 98 -10.96 5.47 11.25
N PRO A 99 -10.31 5.37 10.06
CA PRO A 99 -8.98 5.91 9.84
C PRO A 99 -9.04 7.44 9.69
N ASP A 100 -7.89 8.09 9.90
CA ASP A 100 -7.73 9.50 9.55
C ASP A 100 -7.86 9.69 8.03
N ARG A 101 -8.91 10.41 7.62
CA ARG A 101 -9.24 10.69 6.22
C ARG A 101 -8.19 11.56 5.55
N VAL A 102 -7.55 12.49 6.28
CA VAL A 102 -6.50 13.34 5.73
C VAL A 102 -5.29 12.47 5.41
N ARG A 103 -4.82 11.69 6.39
CA ARG A 103 -3.72 10.72 6.22
C ARG A 103 -3.93 9.78 5.04
N LEU A 104 -5.14 9.22 4.88
CA LEU A 104 -5.48 8.37 3.72
C LEU A 104 -5.38 9.11 2.40
N ARG A 105 -5.87 10.36 2.34
CA ARG A 105 -5.82 11.19 1.14
C ARG A 105 -4.38 11.48 0.74
N VAL A 106 -3.57 11.96 1.69
CA VAL A 106 -2.15 12.26 1.49
C VAL A 106 -1.41 11.03 0.98
N ALA A 107 -1.54 9.90 1.68
CA ALA A 107 -0.88 8.66 1.30
C ALA A 107 -1.31 8.20 -0.10
N GLY A 108 -2.61 8.29 -0.42
CA GLY A 108 -3.14 7.92 -1.72
C GLY A 108 -2.62 8.81 -2.85
N ASP A 109 -2.52 10.12 -2.63
CA ASP A 109 -2.03 11.05 -3.64
C ASP A 109 -0.52 10.93 -3.86
N ARG A 110 0.25 10.65 -2.81
CA ARG A 110 1.69 10.33 -2.88
C ARG A 110 1.94 9.02 -3.62
N CYS A 111 1.18 7.97 -3.33
CA CYS A 111 1.27 6.71 -4.07
C CYS A 111 0.97 6.89 -5.56
N ALA A 112 -0.06 7.68 -5.90
CA ALA A 112 -0.35 8.01 -7.29
C ALA A 112 0.76 8.87 -7.93
N SER A 113 1.42 9.74 -7.16
CA SER A 113 2.58 10.52 -7.62
C SER A 113 3.78 9.63 -7.91
N ALA A 114 4.06 8.63 -7.07
CA ALA A 114 5.13 7.68 -7.27
C ALA A 114 4.98 6.91 -8.60
N TRP A 115 3.75 6.45 -8.89
CA TRP A 115 3.44 5.82 -10.18
C TRP A 115 3.59 6.79 -11.37
N ARG A 116 3.20 8.07 -11.22
CA ARG A 116 3.39 9.07 -12.29
C ARG A 116 4.87 9.34 -12.58
N HIS A 117 5.72 9.43 -11.56
CA HIS A 117 7.17 9.57 -11.72
C HIS A 117 7.76 8.37 -12.46
N TRP A 118 7.45 7.17 -12.00
CA TRP A 118 7.83 5.93 -12.68
C TRP A 118 7.39 5.95 -14.16
N ARG A 119 6.14 6.29 -14.45
CA ARG A 119 5.62 6.31 -15.83
C ARG A 119 6.35 7.33 -16.72
N ALA A 120 6.76 8.47 -16.16
CA ALA A 120 7.48 9.52 -16.88
C ALA A 120 8.91 9.10 -17.25
N GLU A 121 9.56 8.32 -16.38
CA GLU A 121 10.96 7.86 -16.56
C GLU A 121 11.11 6.68 -17.53
N ARG A 122 9.99 6.10 -18.02
CA ARG A 122 9.95 4.91 -18.91
C ARG A 122 10.87 3.75 -18.48
N PRO A 123 10.75 3.25 -17.24
CA PRO A 123 11.57 2.15 -16.74
C PRO A 123 11.22 0.83 -17.43
N GLY A 124 12.25 0.04 -17.75
CA GLY A 124 12.12 -1.19 -18.54
C GLY A 124 12.05 -2.49 -17.73
N GLY A 125 12.12 -2.43 -16.39
CA GLY A 125 12.19 -3.62 -15.53
C GLY A 125 10.83 -4.16 -15.09
N VAL A 126 10.69 -5.50 -15.05
CA VAL A 126 9.48 -6.18 -14.53
C VAL A 126 9.24 -5.84 -13.05
N ASP A 127 10.30 -5.87 -12.22
CA ASP A 127 10.18 -5.54 -10.79
C ASP A 127 9.75 -4.09 -10.55
N ASP A 128 10.20 -3.16 -11.40
CA ASP A 128 9.79 -1.76 -11.34
C ASP A 128 8.31 -1.59 -11.67
N ALA A 129 7.82 -2.30 -12.69
CA ALA A 129 6.41 -2.29 -13.08
C ALA A 129 5.52 -2.87 -11.95
N ILE A 130 5.93 -3.96 -11.31
CA ILE A 130 5.22 -4.54 -10.16
C ILE A 130 5.16 -3.53 -9.01
N GLY A 131 6.27 -2.88 -8.67
CA GLY A 131 6.33 -1.87 -7.61
C GLY A 131 5.45 -0.65 -7.90
N ALA A 132 5.48 -0.16 -9.15
CA ALA A 132 4.66 0.97 -9.57
C ALA A 132 3.17 0.63 -9.60
N ALA A 133 2.80 -0.54 -10.13
CA ALA A 133 1.43 -1.05 -10.08
C ALA A 133 0.96 -1.20 -8.63
N GLY A 134 1.80 -1.76 -7.75
CA GLY A 134 1.52 -1.90 -6.33
C GLY A 134 1.28 -0.56 -5.63
N ALA A 135 2.06 0.48 -5.96
CA ALA A 135 1.87 1.83 -5.44
C ALA A 135 0.52 2.41 -5.92
N LEU A 136 0.20 2.28 -7.20
CA LEU A 136 -1.08 2.76 -7.72
C LEU A 136 -2.28 1.95 -7.18
N ALA A 137 -2.11 0.66 -6.93
CA ALA A 137 -3.09 -0.18 -6.25
C ALA A 137 -3.36 0.28 -4.82
N LEU A 138 -2.30 0.67 -4.08
CA LEU A 138 -2.45 1.28 -2.76
C LEU A 138 -3.17 2.64 -2.83
N ALA A 139 -2.88 3.45 -3.85
CA ALA A 139 -3.62 4.69 -4.12
C ALA A 139 -5.10 4.45 -4.45
N ALA A 140 -5.41 3.36 -5.15
CA ALA A 140 -6.76 2.92 -5.44
C ALA A 140 -7.48 2.49 -4.15
N TRP A 141 -6.83 1.68 -3.32
CA TRP A 141 -7.34 1.30 -2.00
C TRP A 141 -7.61 2.52 -1.12
N CYS A 142 -6.72 3.51 -1.05
CA CYS A 142 -6.97 4.76 -0.31
C CYS A 142 -8.21 5.51 -0.82
N SER A 143 -8.43 5.55 -2.14
CA SER A 143 -9.63 6.18 -2.72
C SER A 143 -10.90 5.43 -2.36
N TRP A 144 -10.83 4.09 -2.39
CA TRP A 144 -11.93 3.22 -2.00
C TRP A 144 -12.26 3.38 -0.51
N ALA A 145 -11.24 3.36 0.35
CA ALA A 145 -11.33 3.56 1.80
C ALA A 145 -11.94 4.93 2.18
N LEU A 146 -11.73 5.95 1.34
CA LEU A 146 -12.32 7.29 1.49
C LEU A 146 -13.77 7.41 0.98
N GLY A 147 -14.31 6.37 0.35
CA GLY A 147 -15.65 6.36 -0.25
C GLY A 147 -15.70 7.00 -1.63
N SER A 148 -14.61 6.96 -2.40
CA SER A 148 -14.54 7.48 -3.78
C SER A 148 -14.44 6.34 -4.82
N PRO A 149 -15.54 5.62 -5.10
CA PRO A 149 -15.52 4.41 -5.93
C PRO A 149 -15.04 4.66 -7.37
N ALA A 150 -15.46 5.76 -8.00
CA ALA A 150 -15.02 6.10 -9.36
C ALA A 150 -13.50 6.33 -9.44
N ARG A 151 -12.94 7.10 -8.49
CA ARG A 151 -11.49 7.35 -8.40
C ARG A 151 -10.71 6.08 -8.09
N ALA A 152 -11.24 5.25 -7.21
CA ALA A 152 -10.66 3.95 -6.88
C ALA A 152 -10.59 3.03 -8.12
N LEU A 153 -11.69 2.93 -8.87
CA LEU A 153 -11.76 2.08 -10.05
C LEU A 153 -10.80 2.53 -11.15
N VAL A 154 -10.73 3.83 -11.43
CA VAL A 154 -9.78 4.38 -12.41
C VAL A 154 -8.33 4.08 -12.03
N ARG A 155 -7.97 4.29 -10.76
CA ARG A 155 -6.61 3.96 -10.26
C ARG A 155 -6.33 2.47 -10.33
N ALA A 156 -7.29 1.63 -9.94
CA ALA A 156 -7.14 0.17 -10.00
C ALA A 156 -6.97 -0.33 -11.44
N GLN A 157 -7.74 0.22 -12.40
CA GLN A 157 -7.59 -0.16 -13.80
C GLN A 157 -6.22 0.21 -14.34
N HIS A 158 -5.74 1.42 -14.08
CA HIS A 158 -4.38 1.82 -14.50
C HIS A 158 -3.28 0.99 -13.82
N ALA A 159 -3.49 0.51 -12.59
CA ALA A 159 -2.57 -0.41 -11.94
C ALA A 159 -2.56 -1.77 -12.66
N LEU A 160 -3.72 -2.29 -13.06
CA LEU A 160 -3.85 -3.52 -13.84
C LEU A 160 -3.29 -3.36 -15.27
N ASP A 161 -3.44 -2.20 -15.89
CA ASP A 161 -2.81 -1.91 -17.19
C ASP A 161 -1.27 -1.85 -17.06
N THR A 162 -0.75 -1.54 -15.86
CA THR A 162 0.69 -1.53 -15.55
C THR A 162 1.20 -2.95 -15.26
N TRP A 163 0.45 -3.72 -14.48
CA TRP A 163 0.72 -5.11 -14.15
C TRP A 163 -0.60 -5.88 -13.97
N ALA A 164 -0.93 -6.73 -14.93
CA ALA A 164 -2.24 -7.39 -15.02
C ALA A 164 -2.56 -8.28 -13.81
N ASP A 165 -1.52 -8.85 -13.18
CA ASP A 165 -1.66 -9.76 -12.05
C ASP A 165 -1.59 -9.07 -10.69
N ASP A 166 -1.77 -7.74 -10.60
CA ASP A 166 -1.72 -7.05 -9.31
C ASP A 166 -2.91 -7.43 -8.41
N PRO A 167 -2.68 -8.13 -7.27
CA PRO A 167 -3.76 -8.67 -6.47
C PRO A 167 -4.56 -7.60 -5.72
N LEU A 168 -3.92 -6.51 -5.30
CA LEU A 168 -4.57 -5.44 -4.57
C LEU A 168 -5.44 -4.59 -5.50
N ALA A 169 -4.95 -4.28 -6.70
CA ALA A 169 -5.73 -3.58 -7.72
C ALA A 169 -6.95 -4.41 -8.12
N ALA A 170 -6.77 -5.71 -8.35
CA ALA A 170 -7.87 -6.62 -8.67
C ALA A 170 -8.89 -6.72 -7.53
N LEU A 171 -8.45 -6.74 -6.27
CA LEU A 171 -9.33 -6.70 -5.10
C LEU A 171 -10.15 -5.41 -5.08
N VAL A 172 -9.52 -4.25 -5.19
CA VAL A 172 -10.21 -2.94 -5.17
C VAL A 172 -11.22 -2.84 -6.32
N ALA A 173 -10.83 -3.21 -7.54
CA ALA A 173 -11.72 -3.18 -8.70
C ALA A 173 -12.95 -4.09 -8.51
N ARG A 174 -12.76 -5.30 -7.97
CA ARG A 174 -13.87 -6.22 -7.64
C ARG A 174 -14.77 -5.65 -6.55
N SER A 175 -14.21 -5.11 -5.47
CA SER A 175 -14.98 -4.49 -4.39
C SER A 175 -15.87 -3.36 -4.90
N VAL A 176 -15.31 -2.46 -5.73
CA VAL A 176 -16.09 -1.36 -6.32
C VAL A 176 -17.19 -1.88 -7.25
N ARG A 177 -16.89 -2.83 -8.13
CA ARG A 177 -17.88 -3.40 -9.06
C ARG A 177 -19.00 -4.16 -8.34
N ALA A 178 -18.70 -4.77 -7.20
CA ALA A 178 -19.68 -5.44 -6.34
C ALA A 178 -20.51 -4.47 -5.48
N GLY A 179 -20.23 -3.17 -5.51
CA GLY A 179 -20.89 -2.19 -4.63
C GLY A 179 -20.42 -2.24 -3.18
N ASN A 180 -19.32 -2.94 -2.88
CA ASN A 180 -18.78 -3.05 -1.53
C ASN A 180 -17.95 -1.82 -1.19
N GLY A 181 -18.47 -0.98 -0.29
CA GLY A 181 -17.77 0.14 0.31
C GLY A 181 -17.15 -0.21 1.67
N PRO A 182 -16.27 0.66 2.20
CA PRO A 182 -15.77 0.49 3.56
C PRO A 182 -16.88 0.70 4.60
N SER A 183 -16.82 -0.06 5.69
CA SER A 183 -17.74 -0.04 6.82
C SER A 183 -16.97 0.22 8.13
N TRP A 184 -16.31 1.36 8.19
CA TRP A 184 -15.50 1.76 9.34
C TRP A 184 -16.36 1.94 10.60
N SER A 185 -15.90 1.46 11.76
CA SER A 185 -16.57 1.73 13.03
C SER A 185 -16.31 3.18 13.45
N THR A 186 -17.38 3.95 13.56
CA THR A 186 -17.39 5.27 14.18
C THR A 186 -17.63 5.07 15.67
N ASP A 187 -16.67 4.55 16.43
CA ASP A 187 -16.85 4.48 17.89
C ASP A 187 -16.90 5.90 18.47
N HIS A 188 -18.12 6.43 18.55
CA HIS A 188 -18.62 7.39 19.51
C HIS A 188 -19.52 6.60 20.45
N THR A 189 -18.96 6.03 21.53
CA THR A 189 -19.63 5.89 22.84
C THR A 189 -18.72 5.15 23.82
N GLY A 190 -17.89 5.92 24.52
CA GLY A 190 -17.82 5.73 25.96
C GLY A 190 -19.17 6.13 26.56
N ARG A 191 -20.16 5.23 26.50
CA ARG A 191 -21.38 5.37 27.31
C ARG A 191 -21.07 4.73 28.66
N THR A 192 -20.24 5.40 29.48
CA THR A 192 -20.28 5.19 30.92
C THR A 192 -21.60 5.79 31.38
N GLY A 193 -22.59 4.93 31.61
CA GLY A 193 -23.85 5.31 32.20
C GLY A 193 -23.59 6.03 33.52
N SER A 194 -24.01 7.28 33.59
CA SER A 194 -24.27 7.94 34.87
C SER A 194 -25.39 7.15 35.54
N SER A 195 -25.04 6.26 36.47
CA SER A 195 -25.98 5.79 37.49
C SER A 195 -25.79 6.66 38.72
N THR A 196 -26.49 7.79 38.72
CA THR A 196 -27.01 8.39 39.95
C THR A 196 -28.32 7.69 40.23
N VAL A 197 -28.34 6.78 41.21
CA VAL A 197 -29.57 6.35 41.88
C VAL A 197 -29.22 6.03 43.33
N GLY A 198 -29.88 6.77 44.25
CA GLY A 198 -30.21 6.36 45.61
C GLY A 198 -29.14 6.49 46.66
#